data_AF-A0A258C1J3-F1
#
_entry.id   AF-A0A258C1J3-F1
#
_cell.length_a   1.000
_cell.length_b   1.000
_cell.length_c   1.000
_cell.angle_alpha   90.00
_cell.angle_beta   90.00
_cell.angle_gamma   90.00
#
_symmetry.space_group_name_H-M   'P 1'
#
loop_
_entity.id
_entity.type
_entity.pdbx_description
1 polymer ?
#
loop_
_entity_poly.entity_id
_entity_poly.type
_entity_poly.pdbx_seq_one_letter_code
_entity_poly.pdbx_strand_id
1 'polypeptide(L)'
;MSLMSILRGLTGRQSAGPRANTHEAASTGRRLRSWLPHDSSPRREHLKLPLLRARSRDACRNNPVALAAVERITTDFIGMGVSPKPLAPDESTRMRLIDTWEAWSRECDADGRTDFYGLQSMAMRSILESGEVLALLETDEAAGVPLKVRLLESDHLPFKSETLASGNKVVDGIELDRRGRRVAYWLHPNHPGDPDAGTNEPVRVDAARVLHVFEATRPGQLRGIPKLASVLVRLKDVDEFDDAQLQRQKVANLFAGFIKRPPVDPATQEVGPDGRPLPVDPADQPPLTFEPGLLQELADGAVFADAMAQIAQLLGQQQTVGRVVVHHQRTQGRVVNEGLFGRCGGRFVLDECRG
;
A
#
# COMPACT_ATOMS: atom_id res chain seq x y z
N MET A 1 -71.11 -22.50 -35.14
CA MET A 1 -69.64 -22.65 -35.23
C MET A 1 -69.00 -21.45 -34.52
N SER A 2 -69.14 -21.39 -33.20
CA SER A 2 -68.11 -21.60 -32.17
C SER A 2 -66.97 -20.59 -32.18
N LEU A 3 -67.15 -19.54 -31.37
CA LEU A 3 -66.28 -18.40 -31.07
C LEU A 3 -65.02 -18.79 -30.23
N MET A 4 -64.55 -20.03 -30.33
CA MET A 4 -63.66 -20.65 -29.33
C MET A 4 -62.22 -20.92 -29.82
N SER A 5 -61.71 -20.17 -30.80
CA SER A 5 -60.32 -20.36 -31.30
C SER A 5 -59.40 -19.14 -31.19
N ILE A 6 -59.85 -17.99 -30.67
CA ILE A 6 -59.03 -16.76 -30.59
C ILE A 6 -58.52 -16.46 -29.15
N LEU A 7 -58.89 -17.26 -28.15
CA LEU A 7 -58.54 -17.03 -26.73
C LEU A 7 -57.42 -17.95 -26.20
N ARG A 8 -56.35 -18.16 -26.97
CA ARG A 8 -55.12 -18.85 -26.50
C ARG A 8 -53.87 -17.96 -26.50
N GLY A 9 -54.04 -16.66 -26.23
CA GLY A 9 -52.92 -15.69 -26.16
C GLY A 9 -52.77 -14.95 -24.83
N LEU A 10 -53.61 -15.20 -23.82
CA LEU A 10 -53.72 -14.37 -22.62
C LEU A 10 -53.55 -15.14 -21.30
N THR A 11 -52.84 -16.25 -21.29
CA THR A 11 -52.23 -16.73 -20.03
C THR A 11 -50.91 -16.01 -19.87
N GLY A 12 -50.96 -14.93 -19.08
CA GLY A 12 -49.83 -14.10 -18.75
C GLY A 12 -48.58 -14.93 -18.47
N ARG A 13 -47.59 -14.77 -19.36
CA ARG A 13 -46.21 -15.03 -19.00
C ARG A 13 -45.91 -13.99 -17.93
N GLN A 14 -46.16 -14.33 -16.67
CA GLN A 14 -45.55 -13.64 -15.55
C GLN A 14 -44.05 -13.77 -15.80
N SER A 15 -43.47 -12.78 -16.47
CA SER A 15 -42.04 -12.55 -16.40
C SER A 15 -41.80 -12.38 -14.91
N ALA A 16 -41.25 -13.42 -14.27
CA ALA A 16 -40.79 -13.32 -12.91
C ALA A 16 -39.97 -12.02 -12.85
N GLY A 17 -40.52 -11.00 -12.16
CA GLY A 17 -39.80 -9.75 -11.94
C GLY A 17 -38.42 -10.12 -11.38
N PRO A 18 -37.38 -9.33 -11.68
CA PRO A 18 -36.04 -9.65 -11.19
C PRO A 18 -36.16 -9.94 -9.71
N ARG A 19 -35.83 -11.19 -9.32
CA ARG A 19 -35.91 -11.61 -7.91
C ARG A 19 -35.16 -10.55 -7.13
N ALA A 20 -35.87 -9.83 -6.27
CA ALA A 20 -35.24 -8.83 -5.43
C ALA A 20 -34.22 -9.58 -4.59
N ASN A 21 -32.94 -9.39 -4.89
CA ASN A 21 -31.89 -9.95 -4.07
C ASN A 21 -32.01 -9.30 -2.70
N THR A 22 -32.05 -10.11 -1.64
CA THR A 22 -32.13 -9.64 -0.25
C THR A 22 -30.97 -8.70 0.10
N HIS A 23 -29.86 -8.80 -0.63
CA HIS A 23 -28.74 -7.86 -0.59
C HIS A 23 -28.46 -7.29 -1.98
N GLU A 24 -28.46 -5.95 -2.12
CA GLU A 24 -28.20 -5.23 -3.40
C GLU A 24 -26.84 -5.58 -4.00
N ALA A 25 -25.84 -5.82 -3.14
CA ALA A 25 -24.48 -6.22 -3.53
C ALA A 25 -24.42 -7.57 -4.27
N ALA A 26 -25.41 -8.45 -4.10
CA ALA A 26 -25.52 -9.70 -4.84
C ALA A 26 -26.11 -9.52 -6.25
N SER A 27 -26.50 -8.29 -6.62
CA SER A 27 -27.05 -8.01 -7.95
C SER A 27 -25.97 -7.99 -9.04
N THR A 28 -26.32 -8.49 -10.22
CA THR A 28 -25.46 -8.46 -11.40
C THR A 28 -25.76 -7.26 -12.30
N GLY A 29 -26.32 -6.18 -11.72
CA GLY A 29 -26.73 -4.97 -12.43
C GLY A 29 -25.54 -4.24 -13.08
N ARG A 30 -25.84 -3.31 -14.01
CA ARG A 30 -24.80 -2.56 -14.73
C ARG A 30 -23.80 -1.86 -13.80
N ARG A 31 -24.28 -1.36 -12.65
CA ARG A 31 -23.46 -0.70 -11.62
C ARG A 31 -22.37 -1.60 -11.03
N LEU A 32 -22.65 -2.90 -10.87
CA LEU A 32 -21.74 -3.84 -10.22
C LEU A 32 -20.99 -4.72 -11.23
N ARG A 33 -21.18 -4.51 -12.54
CA ARG A 33 -20.56 -5.34 -13.59
C ARG A 33 -19.02 -5.33 -13.56
N SER A 34 -18.42 -4.22 -13.15
CA SER A 34 -16.95 -4.08 -13.01
C SER A 34 -16.44 -4.52 -11.64
N TRP A 35 -17.32 -4.76 -10.67
CA TRP A 35 -16.94 -5.22 -9.34
C TRP A 35 -16.90 -6.75 -9.34
N LEU A 36 -15.70 -7.29 -9.57
CA LEU A 36 -15.45 -8.73 -9.62
C LEU A 36 -14.60 -9.14 -8.40
N PRO A 37 -15.18 -9.26 -7.19
CA PRO A 37 -14.44 -9.70 -6.03
C PRO A 37 -13.98 -11.15 -6.22
N HIS A 38 -12.74 -11.44 -5.83
CA HIS A 38 -12.21 -12.80 -5.84
C HIS A 38 -12.40 -13.42 -4.45
N ASP A 39 -13.13 -14.54 -4.37
CA ASP A 39 -13.19 -15.30 -3.12
C ASP A 39 -11.89 -16.10 -2.94
N SER A 40 -11.20 -15.89 -1.82
CA SER A 40 -9.91 -16.52 -1.57
C SER A 40 -9.85 -17.03 -0.13
N SER A 41 -9.30 -18.23 0.07
CA SER A 41 -9.07 -18.76 1.42
C SER A 41 -7.98 -17.93 2.13
N PRO A 42 -8.01 -17.77 3.47
CA PRO A 42 -6.96 -17.02 4.20
C PRO A 42 -5.55 -17.51 3.87
N ARG A 43 -5.39 -18.82 3.71
CA ARG A 43 -4.12 -19.44 3.33
C ARG A 43 -3.60 -19.00 1.96
N ARG A 44 -4.49 -18.76 1.00
CA ARG A 44 -4.11 -18.33 -0.36
C ARG A 44 -3.64 -16.89 -0.37
N GLU A 45 -4.12 -16.06 0.56
CA GLU A 45 -3.69 -14.66 0.72
C GLU A 45 -2.22 -14.59 1.18
N HIS A 46 -1.73 -15.61 1.90
CA HIS A 46 -0.33 -15.65 2.34
C HIS A 46 0.68 -15.79 1.20
N LEU A 47 0.27 -16.27 0.01
CA LEU A 47 1.18 -16.49 -1.13
C LEU A 47 1.90 -15.21 -1.59
N LYS A 48 1.33 -14.04 -1.32
CA LYS A 48 1.91 -12.73 -1.64
C LYS A 48 2.34 -11.94 -0.41
N LEU A 49 2.30 -12.56 0.77
CA LEU A 49 2.66 -11.91 2.03
C LEU A 49 4.10 -11.38 2.05
N PRO A 50 5.14 -12.07 1.51
CA PRO A 50 6.49 -11.52 1.46
C PRO A 50 6.55 -10.17 0.71
N LEU A 51 5.90 -10.09 -0.46
CA LEU A 51 5.86 -8.86 -1.26
C LEU A 51 5.06 -7.77 -0.55
N LEU A 52 3.94 -8.14 0.08
CA LEU A 52 3.11 -7.20 0.82
C LEU A 52 3.86 -6.60 2.01
N ARG A 53 4.60 -7.43 2.75
CA ARG A 53 5.47 -7.02 3.86
C ARG A 53 6.59 -6.10 3.38
N ALA A 54 7.29 -6.48 2.31
CA ALA A 54 8.35 -5.66 1.74
C ALA A 54 7.85 -4.26 1.35
N ARG A 55 6.69 -4.17 0.69
CA ARG A 55 6.05 -2.89 0.34
C ARG A 55 5.61 -2.09 1.56
N SER A 56 5.09 -2.77 2.59
CA SER A 56 4.67 -2.11 3.83
C SER A 56 5.85 -1.49 4.58
N ARG A 57 6.95 -2.24 4.72
CA ARG A 57 8.20 -1.74 5.31
C ARG A 57 8.81 -0.61 4.49
N ASP A 58 8.76 -0.72 3.16
CA ASP A 58 9.23 0.35 2.26
C ASP A 58 8.44 1.65 2.43
N ALA A 59 7.11 1.55 2.48
CA ALA A 59 6.26 2.70 2.77
C ALA A 59 6.59 3.32 4.13
N CYS A 60 6.83 2.51 5.18
CA CYS A 60 7.20 3.05 6.49
C CYS A 60 8.57 3.74 6.51
N ARG A 61 9.51 3.33 5.64
CA ARG A 61 10.83 3.99 5.53
C ARG A 61 10.79 5.27 4.71
N ASN A 62 9.99 5.29 3.65
CA ASN A 62 10.08 6.32 2.61
C ASN A 62 8.89 7.29 2.58
N ASN A 63 7.72 6.90 3.12
CA ASN A 63 6.52 7.72 3.13
C ASN A 63 6.26 8.27 4.55
N PRO A 64 6.33 9.60 4.76
CA PRO A 64 6.18 10.20 6.08
C PRO A 64 4.78 10.01 6.68
N VAL A 65 3.74 9.90 5.84
CA VAL A 65 2.37 9.63 6.30
C VAL A 65 2.25 8.21 6.84
N ALA A 66 2.87 7.24 6.15
CA ALA A 66 2.90 5.85 6.62
C ALA A 66 3.65 5.73 7.94
N LEU A 67 4.84 6.33 8.04
CA LEU A 67 5.64 6.34 9.26
C LEU A 67 4.86 6.94 10.43
N ALA A 68 4.30 8.14 10.24
CA ALA A 68 3.55 8.84 11.27
C ALA A 68 2.32 8.04 11.75
N ALA A 69 1.62 7.34 10.85
CA ALA A 69 0.50 6.48 11.21
C ALA A 69 0.94 5.31 12.10
N VAL A 70 2.02 4.63 11.73
CA VAL A 70 2.55 3.51 12.52
C VAL A 70 3.03 3.96 13.90
N GLU A 71 3.80 5.05 13.95
CA GLU A 71 4.31 5.60 15.21
C GLU A 71 3.17 6.02 16.13
N ARG A 72 2.21 6.78 15.60
CA ARG A 72 1.06 7.24 16.39
C ARG A 72 0.24 6.09 16.96
N ILE A 73 -0.11 5.10 16.14
CA ILE A 73 -0.89 3.94 16.60
C ILE A 73 -0.10 3.17 17.67
N THR A 74 1.22 3.03 17.49
CA THR A 74 2.08 2.35 18.47
C THR A 74 2.09 3.10 19.81
N THR A 75 2.31 4.42 19.77
CA THR A 75 2.30 5.27 20.97
C THR A 75 0.94 5.27 21.66
N ASP A 76 -0.16 5.37 20.91
CA ASP A 76 -1.52 5.40 21.47
C ASP A 76 -1.91 4.05 22.10
N PHE A 77 -1.46 2.93 21.52
CA PHE A 77 -1.82 1.59 21.99
C PHE A 77 -0.97 1.12 23.18
N ILE A 78 0.33 1.42 23.15
CA ILE A 78 1.25 0.97 24.20
C ILE A 78 1.34 2.00 25.32
N GLY A 79 1.38 3.29 24.99
CA GLY A 79 1.56 4.36 25.96
C GLY A 79 2.83 4.18 26.79
N MET A 80 2.66 4.01 28.11
CA MET A 80 3.75 3.72 29.05
C MET A 80 4.05 2.23 29.19
N GLY A 81 3.31 1.38 28.47
CA GLY A 81 3.40 -0.07 28.54
C GLY A 81 2.35 -0.71 29.45
N VAL A 82 2.13 -2.01 29.24
CA VAL A 82 1.19 -2.82 30.02
C VAL A 82 1.92 -3.41 31.22
N SER A 83 1.56 -2.94 32.42
CA SER A 83 2.05 -3.46 33.70
C SER A 83 1.00 -4.37 34.36
N PRO A 84 1.42 -5.46 35.03
CA PRO A 84 0.50 -6.38 35.70
C PRO A 84 -0.07 -5.75 36.97
N LYS A 85 -1.28 -6.17 37.33
CA LYS A 85 -1.88 -5.92 38.64
C LYS A 85 -2.09 -7.26 39.34
N PRO A 86 -1.19 -7.68 40.24
CA PRO A 86 -1.31 -9.00 40.85
C PRO A 86 -2.56 -9.06 41.75
N LEU A 87 -3.37 -10.11 41.55
CA LEU A 87 -4.62 -10.33 42.28
C LEU A 87 -4.43 -11.16 43.56
N ALA A 88 -3.19 -11.26 44.06
CA ALA A 88 -2.88 -12.01 45.27
C ALA A 88 -3.64 -11.41 46.48
N PRO A 89 -4.26 -12.26 47.34
CA PRO A 89 -5.02 -11.77 48.49
C PRO A 89 -4.10 -11.14 49.56
N ASP A 90 -2.90 -11.68 49.71
CA ASP A 90 -1.90 -11.21 50.68
C ASP A 90 -1.06 -10.05 50.12
N GLU A 91 -0.90 -9.00 50.90
CA GLU A 91 -0.12 -7.80 50.54
C GLU A 91 1.34 -8.14 50.29
N SER A 92 1.95 -8.94 51.16
CA SER A 92 3.38 -9.27 51.05
C SER A 92 3.69 -9.99 49.74
N THR A 93 2.78 -10.87 49.32
CA THR A 93 2.89 -11.62 48.07
C THR A 93 2.68 -10.71 46.86
N ARG A 94 1.75 -9.75 46.95
CA ARG A 94 1.53 -8.76 45.90
C ARG A 94 2.77 -7.89 45.69
N MET A 95 3.36 -7.37 46.77
CA MET A 95 4.59 -6.58 46.70
C MET A 95 5.74 -7.40 46.09
N ARG A 96 5.96 -8.64 46.54
CA ARG A 96 7.00 -9.51 45.95
C ARG A 96 6.82 -9.72 44.46
N LEU A 97 5.57 -9.89 43.98
CA LEU A 97 5.29 -10.05 42.55
C LEU A 97 5.56 -8.77 41.75
N ILE A 98 5.24 -7.60 42.33
CA ILE A 98 5.55 -6.30 41.71
C ILE A 98 7.07 -6.10 41.63
N ASP A 99 7.79 -6.33 42.73
CA ASP A 99 9.25 -6.19 42.77
C ASP A 99 9.94 -7.14 41.78
N THR A 100 9.47 -8.40 41.72
CA THR A 100 9.98 -9.39 40.77
C THR A 100 9.70 -8.98 39.33
N TRP A 101 8.50 -8.46 39.05
CA TRP A 101 8.14 -7.96 37.73
C TRP A 101 9.00 -6.78 37.31
N GLU A 102 9.21 -5.79 38.19
CA GLU A 102 10.04 -4.63 37.89
C GLU A 102 11.48 -5.03 37.59
N ALA A 103 12.05 -5.95 38.40
CA ALA A 103 13.38 -6.49 38.17
C ALA A 103 13.45 -7.20 36.80
N TRP A 104 12.55 -8.15 36.56
CA TRP A 104 12.49 -8.90 35.30
C TRP A 104 12.29 -7.99 34.09
N SER A 105 11.39 -7.01 34.18
CA SER A 105 11.05 -6.15 33.04
C SER A 105 12.27 -5.40 32.49
N ARG A 106 13.25 -5.07 33.33
CA ARG A 106 14.48 -4.36 32.92
C ARG A 106 15.49 -5.27 32.23
N GLU A 107 15.42 -6.59 32.47
CA GLU A 107 16.38 -7.57 31.96
C GLU A 107 15.76 -8.60 31.01
N CYS A 108 14.45 -8.54 30.75
CA CYS A 108 13.72 -9.59 30.03
C CYS A 108 14.12 -9.71 28.55
N ASP A 109 14.70 -8.68 27.95
CA ASP A 109 15.15 -8.72 26.56
C ASP A 109 16.37 -9.63 26.41
N ALA A 110 16.24 -10.68 25.60
CA ALA A 110 17.31 -11.62 25.31
C ALA A 110 18.49 -10.97 24.57
N ASP A 111 18.26 -9.86 23.87
CA ASP A 111 19.30 -9.11 23.16
C ASP A 111 19.89 -7.99 24.04
N GLY A 112 19.32 -7.74 25.22
CA GLY A 112 19.80 -6.76 26.20
C GLY A 112 19.74 -5.30 25.74
N ARG A 113 18.85 -4.97 24.80
CA ARG A 113 18.76 -3.62 24.20
C ARG A 113 17.70 -2.75 24.86
N THR A 114 16.63 -3.35 25.37
CA THR A 114 15.51 -2.62 25.92
C THR A 114 14.83 -3.34 27.08
N ASP A 115 13.85 -2.69 27.70
CA ASP A 115 13.01 -3.28 28.73
C ASP A 115 11.75 -3.91 28.12
N PHE A 116 10.90 -4.50 28.95
CA PHE A 116 9.67 -5.14 28.50
C PHE A 116 8.73 -4.18 27.75
N TYR A 117 8.73 -2.90 28.10
CA TYR A 117 7.86 -1.89 27.49
C TYR A 117 8.38 -1.47 26.10
N GLY A 118 9.70 -1.43 25.93
CA GLY A 118 10.33 -1.32 24.62
C GLY A 118 10.05 -2.54 23.74
N LEU A 119 10.11 -3.76 24.28
CA LEU A 119 9.70 -4.97 23.56
C LEU A 119 8.22 -4.90 23.12
N GLN A 120 7.32 -4.45 23.99
CA GLN A 120 5.91 -4.24 23.64
C GLN A 120 5.74 -3.25 22.47
N SER A 121 6.48 -2.14 22.49
CA SER A 121 6.47 -1.13 21.42
C SER A 121 6.99 -1.71 20.10
N MET A 122 8.10 -2.44 20.13
CA MET A 122 8.67 -3.09 18.93
C MET A 122 7.74 -4.18 18.37
N ALA A 123 7.10 -4.96 19.24
CA ALA A 123 6.13 -5.97 18.85
C ALA A 123 4.92 -5.33 18.15
N MET A 124 4.36 -4.26 18.73
CA MET A 124 3.22 -3.54 18.14
C MET A 124 3.58 -2.93 16.77
N ARG A 125 4.73 -2.27 16.68
CA ARG A 125 5.25 -1.75 15.40
C ARG A 125 5.37 -2.87 14.36
N SER A 126 5.93 -4.01 14.74
CA SER A 126 6.08 -5.17 13.86
C SER A 126 4.74 -5.73 13.37
N ILE A 127 3.70 -5.73 14.22
CA ILE A 127 2.35 -6.14 13.81
C ILE A 127 1.77 -5.16 12.77
N LEU A 128 1.95 -3.85 12.98
CA LEU A 128 1.44 -2.84 12.03
C LEU A 128 2.15 -2.90 10.68
N GLU A 129 3.49 -2.96 10.70
CA GLU A 129 4.33 -2.92 9.50
C GLU A 129 4.41 -4.27 8.78
N SER A 130 4.57 -5.36 9.53
CA SER A 130 4.85 -6.70 8.99
C SER A 130 3.69 -7.69 9.13
N GLY A 131 2.66 -7.32 9.89
CA GLY A 131 1.44 -8.11 10.11
C GLY A 131 1.50 -9.00 11.34
N GLU A 132 2.70 -9.39 11.77
CA GLU A 132 2.93 -10.35 12.85
C GLU A 132 4.33 -10.20 13.44
N VAL A 133 4.55 -10.76 14.62
CA VAL A 133 5.87 -10.90 15.24
C VAL A 133 5.91 -12.20 16.05
N LEU A 134 7.09 -12.79 16.18
CA LEU A 134 7.31 -13.95 17.03
C LEU A 134 8.07 -13.51 18.28
N ALA A 135 7.61 -13.90 19.46
CA ALA A 135 8.38 -13.78 20.69
C ALA A 135 8.84 -15.17 21.11
N LEU A 136 10.13 -15.42 21.03
CA LEU A 136 10.77 -16.66 21.47
C LEU A 136 11.09 -16.55 22.96
N LEU A 137 10.59 -17.51 23.73
CA LEU A 137 10.86 -17.66 25.15
C LEU A 137 12.13 -18.49 25.36
N GLU A 138 13.10 -17.87 26.00
CA GLU A 138 14.40 -18.44 26.32
C GLU A 138 14.62 -18.44 27.83
N THR A 139 15.59 -19.23 28.27
CA THR A 139 15.95 -19.35 29.68
C THR A 139 17.43 -19.04 29.84
N ASP A 140 17.73 -18.10 30.73
CA ASP A 140 19.07 -17.70 31.12
C ASP A 140 19.20 -17.83 32.64
N GLU A 141 19.78 -18.93 33.08
CA GLU A 141 19.94 -19.25 34.51
C GLU A 141 20.87 -18.27 35.25
N ALA A 142 21.61 -17.41 34.54
CA ALA A 142 22.45 -16.39 35.15
C ALA A 142 21.68 -15.11 35.50
N ALA A 143 20.47 -14.92 34.96
CA ALA A 143 19.63 -13.74 35.23
C ALA A 143 18.92 -13.84 36.58
N GLY A 144 18.52 -12.68 37.14
CA GLY A 144 17.75 -12.67 38.39
C GLY A 144 16.42 -13.40 38.24
N VAL A 145 15.75 -13.19 37.10
CA VAL A 145 14.62 -13.99 36.64
C VAL A 145 15.01 -14.68 35.32
N PRO A 146 15.06 -16.03 35.26
CA PRO A 146 15.62 -16.73 34.11
C PRO A 146 14.89 -16.54 32.78
N LEU A 147 13.63 -16.10 32.79
CA LEU A 147 12.84 -15.97 31.58
C LEU A 147 13.35 -14.80 30.72
N LYS A 148 13.75 -15.07 29.48
CA LYS A 148 14.08 -14.07 28.47
C LYS A 148 13.13 -14.13 27.28
N VAL A 149 12.94 -13.00 26.62
CA VAL A 149 12.10 -12.84 25.45
C VAL A 149 12.97 -12.29 24.32
N ARG A 150 13.08 -13.04 23.22
CA ARG A 150 13.66 -12.57 21.96
C ARG A 150 12.55 -12.29 20.96
N LEU A 151 12.45 -11.06 20.47
CA LEU A 151 11.57 -10.77 19.34
C LEU A 151 12.26 -11.14 18.04
N LEU A 152 11.57 -11.95 17.24
CA LEU A 152 12.01 -12.35 15.90
C LEU A 152 11.06 -11.74 14.88
N GLU A 153 11.65 -11.18 13.83
CA GLU A 153 10.86 -10.77 12.68
C GLU A 153 10.11 -11.95 12.07
N SER A 154 8.98 -11.66 11.45
CA SER A 154 8.12 -12.63 10.78
C SER A 154 8.82 -13.42 9.66
N ASP A 155 9.95 -12.92 9.17
CA ASP A 155 10.78 -13.48 8.10
C ASP A 155 11.59 -14.69 8.56
N HIS A 156 11.84 -14.82 9.87
CA HIS A 156 12.37 -16.06 10.43
C HIS A 156 11.42 -17.24 10.22
N LEU A 157 10.13 -17.00 9.98
CA LEU A 157 9.14 -18.04 9.70
C LEU A 157 8.99 -18.25 8.19
N PRO A 158 9.54 -19.35 7.62
CA PRO A 158 9.57 -19.62 6.19
C PRO A 158 8.17 -19.84 5.63
N PHE A 159 7.99 -19.57 4.34
CA PHE A 159 6.75 -19.91 3.61
C PHE A 159 6.75 -21.35 3.08
N LYS A 160 7.43 -22.26 3.79
CA LYS A 160 7.50 -23.69 3.42
C LYS A 160 6.24 -24.40 3.91
N SER A 161 5.64 -25.19 3.03
CA SER A 161 4.51 -26.07 3.36
C SER A 161 4.84 -27.50 2.94
N GLU A 162 4.75 -28.45 3.86
CA GLU A 162 5.02 -29.87 3.59
C GLU A 162 4.21 -30.77 4.54
N THR A 163 4.07 -32.05 4.20
CA THR A 163 3.50 -33.06 5.12
C THR A 163 4.65 -33.89 5.65
N LEU A 164 4.80 -33.92 6.97
CA LEU A 164 5.86 -34.66 7.64
C LEU A 164 5.53 -36.15 7.68
N ALA A 165 6.56 -36.99 7.81
CA ALA A 165 6.40 -38.44 7.96
C ALA A 165 5.55 -38.83 9.19
N SER A 166 5.53 -37.98 10.23
CA SER A 166 4.65 -38.13 11.41
C SER A 166 3.15 -38.00 11.09
N GLY A 167 2.80 -37.47 9.91
CA GLY A 167 1.45 -37.12 9.51
C GLY A 167 1.02 -35.72 9.96
N ASN A 168 1.90 -34.95 10.62
CA ASN A 168 1.71 -33.52 10.86
C ASN A 168 1.87 -32.74 9.56
N LYS A 169 1.21 -31.59 9.47
CA LYS A 169 1.30 -30.71 8.31
C LYS A 169 2.03 -29.43 8.69
N VAL A 170 3.10 -29.11 7.97
CA VAL A 170 3.72 -27.79 8.03
C VAL A 170 3.03 -26.89 7.03
N VAL A 171 2.59 -25.73 7.50
CA VAL A 171 1.91 -24.71 6.71
C VAL A 171 2.58 -23.37 6.98
N ASP A 172 3.22 -22.80 5.96
CA ASP A 172 3.91 -21.52 6.05
C ASP A 172 4.84 -21.43 7.28
N GLY A 173 5.60 -22.51 7.50
CA GLY A 173 6.55 -22.66 8.62
C GLY A 173 5.93 -23.12 9.94
N ILE A 174 4.61 -23.24 10.03
CA ILE A 174 3.90 -23.65 11.26
C ILE A 174 3.53 -25.12 11.17
N GLU A 175 3.98 -25.92 12.12
CA GLU A 175 3.63 -27.34 12.22
C GLU A 175 2.30 -27.51 12.98
N LEU A 176 1.36 -28.18 12.31
CA LEU A 176 0.02 -28.47 12.80
C LEU A 176 -0.15 -29.97 13.01
N ASP A 177 -0.77 -30.34 14.13
CA ASP A 177 -1.23 -31.71 14.36
C ASP A 177 -2.43 -32.05 13.47
N ARG A 178 -2.88 -33.31 13.53
CA ARG A 178 -4.05 -33.79 12.77
C ARG A 178 -5.36 -33.08 13.12
N ARG A 179 -5.42 -32.37 14.26
CA ARG A 179 -6.57 -31.58 14.72
C ARG A 179 -6.44 -30.10 14.36
N GLY A 180 -5.35 -29.69 13.69
CA GLY A 180 -5.08 -28.30 13.33
C GLY A 180 -4.50 -27.44 14.46
N ARG A 181 -4.05 -28.05 15.56
CA ARG A 181 -3.38 -27.32 16.66
C ARG A 181 -1.91 -27.11 16.33
N ARG A 182 -1.39 -25.94 16.67
CA ARG A 182 0.04 -25.59 16.49
C ARG A 182 0.88 -26.38 17.50
N VAL A 183 1.84 -27.15 17.01
CA VAL A 183 2.74 -27.98 17.84
C VAL A 183 4.19 -27.55 17.77
N ALA A 184 4.61 -26.91 16.67
CA ALA A 184 5.94 -26.35 16.51
C ALA A 184 5.97 -25.25 15.45
N TYR A 185 7.04 -24.47 15.47
CA TYR A 185 7.41 -23.53 14.42
C TYR A 185 8.76 -23.93 13.84
N TRP A 186 8.92 -23.83 12.53
CA TRP A 186 10.18 -24.04 11.85
C TRP A 186 10.79 -22.68 11.60
N LEU A 187 11.84 -22.30 12.32
CA LEU A 187 12.40 -20.95 12.30
C LEU A 187 13.79 -20.95 11.70
N HIS A 188 14.06 -20.01 10.79
CA HIS A 188 15.42 -19.70 10.35
C HIS A 188 16.27 -19.21 11.53
N PRO A 189 17.46 -19.79 11.78
CA PRO A 189 18.35 -19.33 12.83
C PRO A 189 18.78 -17.86 12.65
N ASN A 190 19.07 -17.47 11.42
CA ASN A 190 19.46 -16.10 11.05
C ASN A 190 18.36 -15.46 10.21
N HIS A 191 18.30 -14.13 10.19
CA HIS A 191 17.31 -13.44 9.37
C HIS A 191 17.66 -13.68 7.88
N PRO A 192 16.72 -14.15 7.04
CA PRO A 192 17.01 -14.56 5.66
C PRO A 192 17.38 -13.39 4.74
N GLY A 193 17.15 -12.15 5.16
CA GLY A 193 17.60 -10.95 4.47
C GLY A 193 19.02 -10.51 4.83
N ASP A 194 19.70 -11.19 5.75
CA ASP A 194 21.04 -10.82 6.18
C ASP A 194 22.09 -11.28 5.16
N PRO A 195 23.11 -10.44 4.87
CA PRO A 195 24.13 -10.76 3.88
C PRO A 195 24.99 -11.98 4.25
N ASP A 196 25.15 -12.25 5.55
CA ASP A 196 26.04 -13.29 6.09
C ASP A 196 25.29 -14.50 6.65
N ALA A 197 24.02 -14.71 6.25
CA ALA A 197 23.15 -15.72 6.86
C ALA A 197 23.65 -17.19 6.76
N GLY A 198 24.62 -17.46 5.88
CA GLY A 198 25.26 -18.77 5.74
C GLY A 198 24.27 -19.90 5.52
N THR A 199 24.48 -21.03 6.21
CA THR A 199 23.53 -22.15 6.22
C THR A 199 22.33 -21.80 7.09
N ASN A 200 21.24 -21.36 6.46
CA ASN A 200 20.05 -20.86 7.17
C ASN A 200 18.87 -21.85 7.11
N GLU A 201 19.14 -23.13 7.40
CA GLU A 201 18.09 -24.16 7.39
C GLU A 201 17.12 -23.97 8.58
N PRO A 202 15.80 -24.01 8.37
CA PRO A 202 14.83 -23.85 9.46
C PRO A 202 14.98 -24.93 10.54
N VAL A 203 15.06 -24.50 11.80
CA VAL A 203 15.11 -25.36 12.98
C VAL A 203 13.72 -25.46 13.60
N ARG A 204 13.34 -26.67 14.00
CA ARG A 204 12.07 -26.92 14.67
C ARG A 204 12.13 -26.45 16.13
N VAL A 205 11.24 -25.53 16.50
CA VAL A 205 11.06 -24.99 17.85
C VAL A 205 9.67 -25.35 18.37
N ASP A 206 9.58 -25.81 19.61
CA ASP A 206 8.30 -26.17 20.22
C ASP A 206 7.35 -24.97 20.33
N ALA A 207 6.05 -25.18 20.06
CA ALA A 207 5.06 -24.12 20.13
C ALA A 207 4.90 -23.51 21.53
N ALA A 208 5.22 -24.25 22.60
CA ALA A 208 5.20 -23.73 23.97
C ALA A 208 6.26 -22.64 24.21
N ARG A 209 7.30 -22.58 23.38
CA ARG A 209 8.36 -21.56 23.46
C ARG A 209 8.11 -20.36 22.57
N VAL A 210 7.08 -20.36 21.72
CA VAL A 210 6.87 -19.31 20.72
C VAL A 210 5.51 -18.66 20.91
N LEU A 211 5.53 -17.38 21.24
CA LEU A 211 4.35 -16.53 21.18
C LEU A 211 4.26 -15.95 19.78
N HIS A 212 3.33 -16.45 18.97
CA HIS A 212 3.05 -15.89 17.65
C HIS A 212 1.96 -14.83 17.76
N VAL A 213 2.37 -13.57 17.69
CA VAL A 213 1.51 -12.41 17.93
C VAL A 213 1.07 -11.80 16.62
N PHE A 214 -0.23 -11.85 16.34
CA PHE A 214 -0.86 -11.20 15.19
C PHE A 214 -2.37 -11.04 15.40
N GLU A 215 -2.99 -10.13 14.66
CA GLU A 215 -4.44 -9.96 14.61
C GLU A 215 -5.06 -10.92 13.58
N ALA A 216 -5.77 -11.95 14.04
CA ALA A 216 -6.50 -12.86 13.16
C ALA A 216 -7.85 -12.25 12.76
N THR A 217 -8.00 -11.87 11.50
CA THR A 217 -9.24 -11.27 10.97
C THR A 217 -10.17 -12.29 10.34
N ARG A 218 -9.64 -13.49 9.99
CA ARG A 218 -10.40 -14.57 9.35
C ARG A 218 -10.23 -15.90 10.11
N PRO A 219 -11.28 -16.73 10.22
CA PRO A 219 -11.17 -18.06 10.83
C PRO A 219 -10.13 -18.92 10.12
N GLY A 220 -9.26 -19.58 10.90
CA GLY A 220 -8.20 -20.45 10.37
C GLY A 220 -7.01 -19.71 9.75
N GLN A 221 -6.92 -18.40 9.90
CA GLN A 221 -5.75 -17.62 9.50
C GLN A 221 -4.52 -18.03 10.33
N LEU A 222 -3.41 -18.28 9.64
CA LEU A 222 -2.17 -18.77 10.24
C LEU A 222 -1.06 -17.71 10.29
N ARG A 223 -1.15 -16.67 9.44
CA ARG A 223 -0.15 -15.60 9.34
C ARG A 223 -0.84 -14.25 9.42
N GLY A 224 -0.18 -13.28 10.04
CA GLY A 224 -0.67 -11.91 10.09
C GLY A 224 -0.50 -11.17 8.76
N ILE A 225 -1.37 -10.20 8.51
CA ILE A 225 -1.31 -9.33 7.32
C ILE A 225 -1.00 -7.90 7.81
N PRO A 226 -0.02 -7.19 7.21
CA PRO A 226 0.28 -5.80 7.58
C PRO A 226 -0.96 -4.92 7.60
N LYS A 227 -1.10 -4.07 8.62
CA LYS A 227 -2.29 -3.22 8.76
C LYS A 227 -2.40 -2.19 7.63
N LEU A 228 -1.25 -1.75 7.11
CA LEU A 228 -1.17 -0.81 5.99
C LEU A 228 -1.57 -1.42 4.64
N ALA A 229 -1.72 -2.76 4.53
CA ALA A 229 -1.91 -3.46 3.26
C ALA A 229 -3.01 -2.87 2.36
N SER A 230 -4.12 -2.42 2.96
CA SER A 230 -5.27 -1.86 2.24
C SER A 230 -5.02 -0.49 1.62
N VAL A 231 -4.05 0.28 2.13
CA VAL A 231 -3.80 1.67 1.73
C VAL A 231 -2.48 1.86 0.96
N LEU A 232 -1.60 0.85 0.92
CA LEU A 232 -0.27 0.97 0.29
C LEU A 232 -0.30 1.49 -1.15
N VAL A 233 -1.23 0.98 -1.98
CA VAL A 233 -1.35 1.46 -3.38
C VAL A 233 -1.75 2.93 -3.41
N ARG A 234 -2.69 3.32 -2.55
CA ARG A 234 -3.16 4.71 -2.49
C ARG A 234 -2.07 5.66 -1.99
N LEU A 235 -1.27 5.23 -1.00
CA LEU A 235 -0.11 5.99 -0.52
C LEU A 235 0.89 6.20 -1.66
N LYS A 236 1.19 5.15 -2.43
CA LYS A 236 2.11 5.23 -3.57
C LYS A 236 1.60 6.20 -4.65
N ASP A 237 0.31 6.14 -4.98
CA ASP A 237 -0.29 7.06 -5.97
C ASP A 237 -0.23 8.52 -5.53
N VAL A 238 -0.37 8.78 -4.22
CA VAL A 238 -0.28 10.14 -3.66
C VAL A 238 1.16 10.64 -3.72
N ASP A 239 2.14 9.82 -3.35
CA ASP A 239 3.56 10.19 -3.44
C ASP A 239 3.96 10.53 -4.89
N GLU A 240 3.55 9.71 -5.85
CA GLU A 240 3.83 9.95 -7.27
C GLU A 240 3.14 11.22 -7.79
N PHE A 241 1.94 11.52 -7.28
CA PHE A 241 1.24 12.75 -7.60
C PHE A 241 1.98 13.99 -7.08
N ASP A 242 2.43 13.95 -5.83
CA ASP A 242 3.14 15.07 -5.19
C ASP A 242 4.47 15.35 -5.91
N ASP A 243 5.22 14.30 -6.27
CA ASP A 243 6.43 14.43 -7.09
C ASP A 243 6.13 15.06 -8.45
N ALA A 244 5.06 14.62 -9.13
CA ALA A 244 4.65 15.17 -10.41
C ALA A 244 4.24 16.65 -10.30
N GLN A 245 3.55 17.05 -9.23
CA GLN A 245 3.22 18.45 -8.98
C GLN A 245 4.46 19.29 -8.70
N LEU A 246 5.38 18.78 -7.89
CA LEU A 246 6.62 19.48 -7.58
C LEU A 246 7.47 19.70 -8.85
N GLN A 247 7.61 18.68 -9.70
CA GLN A 247 8.31 18.82 -10.97
C GLN A 247 7.62 19.82 -11.90
N ARG A 248 6.28 19.77 -12.00
CA ARG A 248 5.51 20.75 -12.79
C ARG A 248 5.76 22.19 -12.31
N GLN A 249 5.78 22.41 -11.00
CA GLN A 249 6.05 23.74 -10.43
C GLN A 249 7.49 24.18 -10.67
N LYS A 250 8.47 23.29 -10.50
CA LYS A 250 9.88 23.57 -10.81
C LYS A 250 10.06 24.02 -12.26
N VAL A 251 9.45 23.30 -13.21
CA VAL A 251 9.52 23.67 -14.63
C VAL A 251 8.77 24.96 -14.91
N ALA A 252 7.60 25.18 -14.30
CA ALA A 252 6.88 26.45 -14.46
C ALA A 252 7.72 27.65 -13.97
N ASN A 253 8.50 27.47 -12.90
CA ASN A 253 9.38 28.52 -12.36
C ASN A 253 10.64 28.78 -13.21
N LEU A 254 10.95 27.94 -14.21
CA LEU A 254 12.04 28.22 -15.14
C LEU A 254 11.73 29.42 -16.06
N PHE A 255 10.46 29.80 -16.22
CA PHE A 255 10.05 30.88 -17.11
C PHE A 255 9.59 32.11 -16.31
N ALA A 256 10.34 33.22 -16.35
CA ALA A 256 9.93 34.50 -15.77
C ALA A 256 9.11 35.36 -16.74
N GLY A 257 9.32 35.18 -18.04
CA GLY A 257 8.64 35.96 -19.07
C GLY A 257 9.25 35.72 -20.44
N PHE A 258 8.59 36.26 -21.46
CA PHE A 258 9.09 36.20 -22.82
C PHE A 258 9.33 37.62 -23.35
N ILE A 259 10.51 37.87 -23.93
CA ILE A 259 10.80 39.13 -24.61
C ILE A 259 10.45 38.95 -26.08
N LYS A 260 9.46 39.74 -26.55
CA LYS A 260 9.13 39.83 -27.97
C LYS A 260 9.90 41.00 -28.56
N ARG A 261 10.82 40.75 -29.49
CA ARG A 261 11.44 41.83 -30.26
C ARG A 261 10.44 42.39 -31.27
N PRO A 262 10.44 43.71 -31.49
CA PRO A 262 9.80 44.27 -32.66
C PRO A 262 10.50 43.72 -33.91
N PRO A 263 9.78 43.44 -35.00
CA PRO A 263 10.39 43.00 -36.25
C PRO A 263 11.43 44.03 -36.69
N VAL A 264 12.61 43.57 -37.11
CA VAL A 264 13.68 44.43 -37.63
C VAL A 264 13.13 45.20 -38.82
N ASP A 265 13.17 46.52 -38.76
CA ASP A 265 12.84 47.38 -39.90
C ASP A 265 13.91 47.13 -40.97
N PRO A 266 13.55 46.72 -42.21
CA PRO A 266 14.52 46.52 -43.28
C PRO A 266 15.35 47.78 -43.60
N ALA A 267 14.95 48.96 -43.12
CA ALA A 267 15.71 50.20 -43.25
C ALA A 267 16.91 50.34 -42.29
N THR A 268 16.98 49.58 -41.19
CA THR A 268 18.07 49.62 -40.19
C THR A 268 18.96 48.39 -40.19
N GLN A 269 18.73 47.45 -41.11
CA GLN A 269 19.56 46.26 -41.27
C GLN A 269 20.95 46.65 -41.79
N GLU A 270 22.01 46.31 -41.05
CA GLU A 270 23.38 46.57 -41.52
C GLU A 270 23.64 45.74 -42.79
N VAL A 271 23.79 46.46 -43.90
CA VAL A 271 24.01 45.90 -45.23
C VAL A 271 25.51 45.80 -45.46
N GLY A 272 25.98 44.62 -45.87
CA GLY A 272 27.37 44.42 -46.24
C GLY A 272 27.77 45.27 -47.45
N PRO A 273 29.07 45.38 -47.75
CA PRO A 273 29.58 46.14 -48.90
C PRO A 273 29.02 45.70 -50.26
N ASP A 274 28.41 44.51 -50.31
CA ASP A 274 27.81 43.86 -51.46
C ASP A 274 26.29 44.06 -51.58
N GLY A 275 25.70 44.91 -50.74
CA GLY A 275 24.27 45.23 -50.79
C GLY A 275 23.36 44.12 -50.25
N ARG A 276 23.92 43.12 -49.58
CA ARG A 276 23.19 41.99 -48.98
C ARG A 276 23.12 42.14 -47.45
N PRO A 277 22.03 41.69 -46.81
CA PRO A 277 21.97 41.60 -45.36
C PRO A 277 23.10 40.73 -44.81
N LEU A 278 23.80 41.21 -43.78
CA LEU A 278 24.77 40.38 -43.07
C LEU A 278 24.06 39.16 -42.45
N PRO A 279 24.62 37.94 -42.55
CA PRO A 279 24.07 36.77 -41.87
C PRO A 279 24.16 36.99 -40.35
N VAL A 280 23.03 36.79 -39.65
CA VAL A 280 23.06 36.71 -38.19
C VAL A 280 23.73 35.39 -37.81
N ASP A 281 24.88 35.45 -37.14
CA ASP A 281 25.62 34.24 -36.74
C ASP A 281 24.78 33.46 -35.72
N PRO A 282 24.47 32.17 -35.94
CA PRO A 282 23.83 31.34 -34.91
C PRO A 282 24.65 31.23 -33.61
N ALA A 283 25.93 31.59 -33.60
CA ALA A 283 26.75 31.70 -32.38
C ALA A 283 26.46 32.94 -31.52
N ASP A 284 25.83 33.99 -32.07
CA ASP A 284 25.36 35.16 -31.32
C ASP A 284 24.02 34.92 -30.61
N GLN A 285 23.40 33.76 -30.84
CA GLN A 285 22.24 33.32 -30.07
C GLN A 285 22.74 32.65 -28.78
N PRO A 286 22.48 33.21 -27.59
CA PRO A 286 22.94 32.61 -26.35
C PRO A 286 22.41 31.17 -26.24
N PRO A 287 23.25 30.19 -25.84
CA PRO A 287 22.83 28.81 -25.70
C PRO A 287 21.64 28.71 -24.75
N LEU A 288 20.66 27.90 -25.14
CA LEU A 288 19.40 27.69 -24.42
C LEU A 288 19.68 27.00 -23.08
N THR A 289 20.03 27.81 -22.08
CA THR A 289 20.35 27.37 -20.71
C THR A 289 19.14 27.66 -19.84
N PHE A 290 18.60 26.63 -19.20
CA PHE A 290 17.41 26.74 -18.38
C PHE A 290 17.80 27.00 -16.93
N GLU A 291 17.61 28.24 -16.47
CA GLU A 291 17.76 28.62 -15.06
C GLU A 291 16.45 29.20 -14.52
N PRO A 292 16.13 28.99 -13.24
CA PRO A 292 14.97 29.61 -12.61
C PRO A 292 14.97 31.14 -12.81
N GLY A 293 13.87 31.68 -13.32
CA GLY A 293 13.75 33.13 -13.56
C GLY A 293 14.22 33.63 -14.94
N LEU A 294 14.45 32.74 -15.91
CA LEU A 294 14.89 33.13 -17.25
C LEU A 294 13.81 33.93 -18.01
N LEU A 295 14.22 35.05 -18.60
CA LEU A 295 13.47 35.76 -19.64
C LEU A 295 13.87 35.17 -20.99
N GLN A 296 12.96 34.46 -21.63
CA GLN A 296 13.23 33.80 -22.91
C GLN A 296 12.86 34.72 -24.07
N GLU A 297 13.79 34.95 -25.00
CA GLU A 297 13.47 35.69 -26.22
C GLU A 297 12.67 34.81 -27.20
N LEU A 298 11.63 35.38 -27.80
CA LEU A 298 10.84 34.72 -28.85
C LEU A 298 11.42 35.06 -30.23
N ALA A 299 11.48 34.06 -31.11
CA ALA A 299 11.83 34.25 -32.51
C ALA A 299 10.84 35.19 -33.23
N ASP A 300 11.32 35.86 -34.28
CA ASP A 300 10.55 36.85 -35.04
C ASP A 300 9.23 36.26 -35.55
N GLY A 301 8.12 36.93 -35.20
CA GLY A 301 6.77 36.53 -35.60
C GLY A 301 6.08 35.50 -34.70
N ALA A 302 6.79 34.89 -33.73
CA ALA A 302 6.17 33.93 -32.80
C ALA A 302 5.19 34.62 -31.84
N VAL A 303 4.05 33.97 -31.58
CA VAL A 303 3.02 34.45 -30.65
C VAL A 303 3.13 33.68 -29.33
N PHE A 304 2.80 34.35 -28.23
CA PHE A 304 2.90 33.77 -26.87
C PHE A 304 2.19 32.41 -26.73
N ALA A 305 1.09 32.20 -27.45
CA ALA A 305 0.35 30.94 -27.47
C ALA A 305 1.16 29.78 -28.04
N ASP A 306 2.01 30.02 -29.05
CA ASP A 306 2.79 28.97 -29.73
C ASP A 306 3.95 28.48 -28.85
N ALA A 307 4.60 29.40 -28.13
CA ALA A 307 5.62 29.07 -27.15
C ALA A 307 5.06 28.27 -25.98
N MET A 308 3.90 28.68 -25.45
CA MET A 308 3.20 27.93 -24.40
C MET A 308 2.70 26.56 -24.89
N ALA A 309 2.31 26.44 -26.16
CA ALA A 309 1.94 25.16 -26.76
C ALA A 309 3.15 24.23 -26.92
N GLN A 310 4.30 24.72 -27.37
CA GLN A 310 5.54 23.94 -27.43
C GLN A 310 6.00 23.50 -26.04
N ILE A 311 5.92 24.38 -25.04
CA ILE A 311 6.23 24.05 -23.65
C ILE A 311 5.23 23.00 -23.12
N ALA A 312 3.92 23.17 -23.36
CA ALA A 312 2.91 22.18 -22.98
C ALA A 312 3.11 20.83 -23.69
N GLN A 313 3.61 20.82 -24.92
CA GLN A 313 3.89 19.62 -25.69
C GLN A 313 5.16 18.90 -25.20
N LEU A 314 6.21 19.64 -24.85
CA LEU A 314 7.41 19.10 -24.17
C LEU A 314 7.08 18.56 -22.78
N LEU A 315 6.25 19.28 -22.01
CA LEU A 315 5.74 18.87 -20.70
C LEU A 315 4.82 17.66 -20.78
N GLY A 316 3.95 17.60 -21.79
CA GLY A 316 3.03 16.49 -22.04
C GLY A 316 3.76 15.19 -22.41
N GLN A 317 4.93 15.28 -23.05
CA GLN A 317 5.76 14.11 -23.34
C GLN A 317 6.44 13.52 -22.09
N GLN A 318 6.75 14.33 -21.07
CA GLN A 318 7.27 13.83 -19.80
C GLN A 318 6.20 13.17 -18.91
N GLN A 319 4.92 13.53 -19.06
CA GLN A 319 3.82 12.86 -18.34
C GLN A 319 3.41 11.51 -18.96
N THR A 320 3.81 11.20 -20.21
CA THR A 320 3.45 9.93 -20.88
C THR A 320 4.23 8.70 -20.41
N VAL A 321 5.25 8.85 -19.54
CA VAL A 321 6.04 7.70 -19.04
C VAL A 321 5.20 6.75 -18.16
N GLY A 322 4.01 7.16 -17.69
CA GLY A 322 3.08 6.33 -16.92
C GLY A 322 1.93 5.68 -17.70
N ARG A 323 1.89 5.75 -19.04
CA ARG A 323 0.79 5.12 -19.81
C ARG A 323 1.23 3.78 -20.37
N VAL A 324 0.86 2.69 -19.69
CA VAL A 324 0.80 1.35 -20.28
C VAL A 324 -0.13 1.43 -21.49
N VAL A 325 0.46 1.46 -22.67
CA VAL A 325 -0.26 1.31 -23.93
C VAL A 325 -0.64 -0.15 -24.05
N VAL A 326 -1.84 -0.50 -23.56
CA VAL A 326 -2.47 -1.77 -23.93
C VAL A 326 -2.85 -1.64 -25.41
N HIS A 327 -2.06 -2.26 -26.29
CA HIS A 327 -2.44 -2.45 -27.67
C HIS A 327 -3.66 -3.37 -27.73
N HIS A 328 -4.85 -2.77 -27.80
CA HIS A 328 -6.05 -3.47 -28.22
C HIS A 328 -6.21 -3.25 -29.72
N GLN A 329 -5.70 -4.20 -30.52
CA GLN A 329 -6.10 -4.28 -31.92
C GLN A 329 -7.60 -4.56 -31.97
N ARG A 330 -8.40 -3.55 -32.32
CA ARG A 330 -9.80 -3.71 -32.69
C ARG A 330 -9.93 -3.51 -34.19
N THR A 331 -10.19 -4.62 -34.86
CA THR A 331 -10.72 -4.66 -36.22
C THR A 331 -12.05 -3.92 -36.30
N GLN A 332 -12.20 -3.27 -37.44
CA GLN A 332 -13.27 -2.38 -37.92
C GLN A 332 -14.70 -2.68 -37.44
N GLY A 333 -15.45 -1.61 -37.15
CA GLY A 333 -16.92 -1.67 -37.11
C GLY A 333 -17.64 -0.48 -36.48
N ARG A 334 -18.02 0.48 -37.33
CA ARG A 334 -19.21 1.37 -37.25
C ARG A 334 -19.40 2.32 -36.05
N VAL A 335 -19.28 3.61 -36.38
CA VAL A 335 -19.83 4.79 -35.68
C VAL A 335 -21.36 4.72 -35.66
N VAL A 336 -22.01 4.95 -34.51
CA VAL A 336 -23.19 5.85 -34.39
C VAL A 336 -23.44 6.31 -32.93
N ASN A 337 -23.59 7.62 -32.79
CA ASN A 337 -24.42 8.44 -31.89
C ASN A 337 -24.10 8.75 -30.41
N GLU A 338 -23.99 10.07 -30.23
CA GLU A 338 -24.04 10.92 -29.05
C GLU A 338 -25.37 10.83 -28.28
N GLY A 339 -25.35 11.22 -27.00
CA GLY A 339 -26.57 11.37 -26.20
C GLY A 339 -26.35 11.82 -24.75
N LEU A 340 -26.17 13.13 -24.58
CA LEU A 340 -26.74 14.01 -23.53
C LEU A 340 -26.79 13.55 -22.06
N PHE A 341 -26.01 14.28 -21.24
CA PHE A 341 -26.21 14.46 -19.80
C PHE A 341 -27.50 15.25 -19.53
N GLY A 342 -28.36 14.74 -18.66
CA GLY A 342 -29.52 15.44 -18.09
C GLY A 342 -29.55 15.30 -16.57
N ARG A 343 -29.53 16.44 -15.87
CA ARG A 343 -29.65 16.59 -14.40
C ARG A 343 -31.08 16.33 -13.91
N CYS A 344 -31.18 15.99 -12.62
CA CYS A 344 -32.23 16.26 -11.60
C CYS A 344 -32.30 15.02 -10.68
N GLY A 345 -32.12 15.08 -9.37
CA GLY A 345 -32.58 16.06 -8.40
C GLY A 345 -33.72 15.42 -7.60
N GLY A 346 -33.53 15.10 -6.32
CA GLY A 346 -34.62 14.59 -5.46
C GLY A 346 -34.16 13.97 -4.13
N ARG A 347 -34.45 14.68 -3.03
CA ARG A 347 -34.35 14.28 -1.59
C ARG A 347 -35.34 13.16 -1.25
N PHE A 348 -35.06 12.35 -0.22
CA PHE A 348 -35.98 11.84 0.83
C PHE A 348 -35.10 11.24 1.97
N VAL A 349 -35.03 11.84 3.17
CA VAL A 349 -35.87 11.70 4.39
C VAL A 349 -35.75 10.33 5.08
N LEU A 350 -35.42 10.41 6.38
CA LEU A 350 -35.27 9.37 7.40
C LEU A 350 -36.56 8.58 7.63
N ASP A 351 -36.42 7.30 8.01
CA ASP A 351 -37.29 6.75 9.05
C ASP A 351 -36.63 5.59 9.81
N GLU A 352 -36.72 5.66 11.14
CA GLU A 352 -36.41 4.61 12.10
C GLU A 352 -37.44 3.48 11.99
N CYS A 353 -37.03 2.23 12.23
CA CYS A 353 -37.94 1.20 12.71
C CYS A 353 -37.22 0.31 13.73
N ARG A 354 -37.60 0.52 15.00
CA ARG A 354 -37.55 -0.46 16.08
C ARG A 354 -38.50 -1.62 15.75
N GLY A 355 -38.10 -2.82 16.15
CA GLY A 355 -38.89 -4.04 16.15
C GLY A 355 -38.04 -5.18 16.66
#